data_AF-A0A1H9EJC5-F1
#
_entry.id   AF-A0A1H9EJC5-F1
#
_cell.length_a   1.000
_cell.length_b   1.000
_cell.length_c   1.000
_cell.angle_alpha   90.00
_cell.angle_beta   90.00
_cell.angle_gamma   90.00
#
_symmetry.space_group_name_H-M   'P 1'
#
loop_
_entity.id
_entity.type
_entity.pdbx_description
1 polymer ?
#
loop_
_entity_poly.entity_id
_entity_poly.type
_entity_poly.pdbx_seq_one_letter_code
_entity_poly.pdbx_strand_id
1 'polypeptide(L)'
;MRGLVLVSALLLAATPAFAAAPTDAQKAEFYSVCVGISSNAELCTCKADAAMTLIDERFMGVVIASMKGSTPKSDDYVAYNTYVAKSNQICKPNY
;
A
#
# COMPACT_ATOMS: atom_id res chain seq x y z
N MET A 1 -53.10 22.58 18.00
CA MET A 1 -52.14 23.39 17.22
C MET A 1 -50.72 22.94 17.59
N ARG A 2 -49.94 22.59 16.57
CA ARG A 2 -48.47 22.76 16.48
C ARG A 2 -47.60 22.24 17.65
N GLY A 3 -47.15 20.99 17.51
CA GLY A 3 -45.87 20.55 18.07
C GLY A 3 -45.03 19.99 16.92
N LEU A 4 -44.31 20.86 16.21
CA LEU A 4 -43.43 20.50 15.10
C LEU A 4 -42.17 19.83 15.68
N VAL A 5 -42.13 18.50 15.70
CA VAL A 5 -40.91 17.75 16.04
C VAL A 5 -40.00 17.77 14.81
N LEU A 6 -38.96 18.59 14.89
CA LEU A 6 -37.84 18.65 13.95
C LEU A 6 -37.08 17.31 14.00
N VAL A 7 -37.34 16.44 13.02
CA VAL A 7 -36.50 15.27 12.72
C VAL A 7 -35.30 15.80 11.94
N SER A 8 -34.30 16.29 12.67
CA SER A 8 -33.02 16.70 12.10
C SER A 8 -32.30 15.49 11.52
N ALA A 9 -32.06 15.55 10.22
CA ALA A 9 -31.26 14.66 9.40
C ALA A 9 -29.91 14.31 10.06
N LEU A 10 -29.75 13.06 10.48
CA LEU A 10 -28.45 12.40 10.56
C LEU A 10 -28.37 11.38 9.43
N LEU A 11 -28.26 11.88 8.19
CA LEU A 11 -27.67 11.09 7.12
C LEU A 11 -26.17 11.05 7.40
N LEU A 12 -25.71 10.03 8.14
CA LEU A 12 -24.32 9.63 8.12
C LEU A 12 -23.99 9.26 6.68
N ALA A 13 -23.38 10.19 5.95
CA ALA A 13 -22.68 9.88 4.72
C ALA A 13 -21.53 8.93 5.10
N ALA A 14 -21.79 7.62 5.02
CA ALA A 14 -20.74 6.61 4.98
C ALA A 14 -20.00 6.80 3.65
N THR A 15 -19.09 7.75 3.59
CA THR A 15 -18.14 7.84 2.48
C THR A 15 -17.32 6.56 2.53
N PRO A 16 -17.26 5.78 1.44
CA PRO A 16 -16.37 4.63 1.40
C PRO A 16 -14.96 5.14 1.68
N ALA A 17 -14.31 4.57 2.70
CA ALA A 17 -12.92 4.83 2.98
C ALA A 17 -12.11 4.26 1.80
N PHE A 18 -11.84 5.09 0.80
CA PHE A 18 -10.88 4.74 -0.24
C PHE A 18 -9.55 4.52 0.44
N ALA A 19 -8.94 3.36 0.20
CA ALA A 19 -7.62 3.06 0.74
C ALA A 19 -6.64 4.13 0.24
N ALA A 20 -5.99 4.83 1.18
CA ALA A 20 -5.08 5.93 0.85
C ALA A 20 -3.89 5.42 0.05
N ALA A 21 -3.37 6.24 -0.86
CA ALA A 21 -2.10 5.94 -1.51
C ALA A 21 -0.98 5.91 -0.45
N PRO A 22 0.11 5.16 -0.68
CA PRO A 22 1.24 5.16 0.24
C PRO A 22 1.85 6.55 0.40
N THR A 23 2.48 6.79 1.54
CA THR A 23 3.11 8.08 1.84
C THR A 23 4.54 8.15 1.32
N ASP A 24 5.06 9.37 1.12
CA ASP A 24 6.47 9.58 0.75
C ASP A 24 7.44 9.00 1.79
N ALA A 25 7.06 9.02 3.08
CA ALA A 25 7.84 8.40 4.14
C ALA A 25 7.95 6.88 3.96
N GLN A 26 6.84 6.21 3.62
CA GLN A 26 6.87 4.78 3.34
C GLN A 26 7.65 4.47 2.06
N LYS A 27 7.58 5.31 1.04
CA LYS A 27 8.41 5.18 -0.17
C LYS A 27 9.90 5.23 0.17
N ALA A 28 10.31 6.20 0.98
CA ALA A 28 11.69 6.35 1.42
C ALA A 28 12.16 5.15 2.26
N GLU A 29 11.31 4.65 3.14
CA GLU A 29 11.60 3.46 3.95
C GLU A 29 11.72 2.21 3.08
N PHE A 30 10.79 1.99 2.15
CA PHE A 30 10.86 0.91 1.17
C PHE A 30 12.19 0.94 0.43
N TYR A 31 12.56 2.11 -0.10
CA TYR A 31 13.79 2.29 -0.85
C TYR A 31 15.00 1.92 0.00
N SER A 32 15.09 2.47 1.22
CA SER A 32 16.19 2.22 2.15
C SER A 32 16.35 0.73 2.47
N VAL A 33 15.25 0.05 2.80
CA VAL A 33 15.28 -1.40 3.11
C VAL A 33 15.67 -2.21 1.88
N CYS A 34 15.12 -1.88 0.71
CA CYS A 34 15.43 -2.58 -0.54
C CYS A 34 16.92 -2.48 -0.88
N VAL A 35 17.51 -1.28 -0.78
CA VAL A 35 18.95 -1.07 -1.07
C VAL A 35 19.80 -1.83 -0.07
N GLY A 36 19.43 -1.84 1.22
CA GLY A 36 20.16 -2.58 2.25
C GLY A 36 20.22 -4.10 2.02
N ILE A 37 19.25 -4.67 1.31
CA ILE A 37 19.19 -6.12 1.03
C ILE A 37 19.81 -6.46 -0.34
N SER A 38 19.58 -5.62 -1.34
CA SER A 38 19.92 -5.94 -2.73
C SER A 38 21.20 -5.28 -3.24
N SER A 39 21.66 -4.21 -2.58
CA SER A 39 22.71 -3.31 -3.07
C SER A 39 22.45 -2.73 -4.48
N ASN A 40 21.21 -2.75 -4.97
CA ASN A 40 20.85 -2.28 -6.31
C ASN A 40 19.93 -1.05 -6.24
N ALA A 41 20.54 0.13 -6.27
CA ALA A 41 19.83 1.40 -6.17
C ALA A 41 18.81 1.61 -7.30
N GLU A 42 19.15 1.27 -8.54
CA GLU A 42 18.27 1.48 -9.70
C GLU A 42 17.01 0.62 -9.63
N LEU A 43 17.17 -0.68 -9.32
CA LEU A 43 16.06 -1.60 -9.11
C LEU A 43 15.16 -1.14 -7.96
N CYS A 44 15.77 -0.69 -6.86
CA CYS A 44 15.04 -0.24 -5.68
C CYS A 44 14.28 1.07 -5.90
N THR A 45 14.84 2.01 -6.67
CA THR A 45 14.12 3.21 -7.11
C THR A 45 12.88 2.83 -7.92
N CYS A 46 13.03 1.98 -8.95
CA CYS A 46 11.90 1.56 -9.76
C CYS A 46 10.82 0.86 -8.92
N LYS A 47 11.20 -0.04 -8.01
CA LYS A 47 10.23 -0.76 -7.17
C LYS A 47 9.53 0.15 -6.16
N ALA A 48 10.24 1.12 -5.60
CA ALA A 48 9.63 2.12 -4.71
C ALA A 48 8.60 2.98 -5.45
N ASP A 49 8.93 3.42 -6.68
CA ASP A 49 8.01 4.18 -7.54
C ASP A 49 6.79 3.34 -7.95
N ALA A 50 7.01 2.09 -8.37
CA ALA A 50 5.93 1.19 -8.76
C ALA A 50 4.98 0.91 -7.58
N ALA A 51 5.52 0.69 -6.38
CA ALA A 51 4.71 0.44 -5.19
C ALA A 51 3.76 1.60 -4.85
N MET A 52 4.13 2.86 -5.11
CA MET A 52 3.21 4.01 -4.91
C MET A 52 1.94 3.95 -5.76
N THR A 53 1.95 3.19 -6.85
CA THR A 53 0.82 3.08 -7.80
C THR A 53 0.10 1.74 -7.72
N LEU A 54 0.80 0.69 -7.28
CA LEU A 54 0.28 -0.67 -7.28
C LEU A 54 -0.48 -1.04 -6.01
N ILE A 55 -0.19 -0.37 -4.89
CA ILE A 55 -0.67 -0.77 -3.56
C ILE A 55 -1.06 0.46 -2.73
N ASP A 56 -1.85 0.25 -1.68
CA ASP A 56 -2.27 1.29 -0.74
C ASP A 56 -1.30 1.45 0.46
N GLU A 57 -1.52 2.47 1.27
CA GLU A 57 -0.73 2.80 2.47
C GLU A 57 -0.60 1.62 3.44
N ARG A 58 -1.70 0.92 3.71
CA ARG A 58 -1.72 -0.24 4.61
C ARG A 58 -0.83 -1.35 4.06
N PHE A 59 -0.97 -1.63 2.77
CA PHE A 59 -0.28 -2.74 2.13
C PHE A 59 1.20 -2.43 1.88
N MET A 60 1.58 -1.18 1.67
CA MET A 60 2.98 -0.75 1.67
C MET A 60 3.66 -1.12 3.00
N GLY A 61 2.97 -0.95 4.13
CA GLY A 61 3.46 -1.41 5.44
C GLY A 61 3.69 -2.92 5.50
N VAL A 62 2.78 -3.73 4.93
CA VAL A 62 2.94 -5.19 4.84
C VAL A 62 4.17 -5.57 4.02
N VAL A 63 4.38 -4.90 2.89
CA VAL A 63 5.52 -5.17 2.01
C VAL A 63 6.84 -4.81 2.69
N ILE A 64 6.94 -3.63 3.31
CA ILE A 64 8.14 -3.21 4.06
C ILE A 64 8.44 -4.18 5.20
N ALA A 65 7.43 -4.58 5.98
CA ALA A 65 7.60 -5.56 7.06
C ALA A 65 8.12 -6.89 6.53
N SER A 66 7.63 -7.32 5.36
CA SER A 66 8.05 -8.57 4.71
C SER A 66 9.49 -8.49 4.21
N MET A 67 9.90 -7.36 3.65
CA MET A 67 11.30 -7.13 3.27
C MET A 67 12.23 -7.18 4.48
N LYS A 68 11.76 -6.76 5.67
CA LYS A 68 12.48 -6.89 6.94
C LYS A 68 12.42 -8.29 7.57
N GLY A 69 11.83 -9.28 6.89
CA GLY A 69 11.79 -10.68 7.32
C GLY A 69 10.48 -11.12 7.99
N SER A 70 9.45 -10.27 8.05
CA SER A 70 8.13 -10.69 8.52
C SER A 70 7.40 -11.53 7.46
N THR A 71 6.41 -12.30 7.87
CA THR A 71 5.50 -13.00 6.94
C THR A 71 4.18 -12.23 6.86
N PRO A 72 3.62 -11.97 5.66
CA PRO A 72 2.28 -11.39 5.54
C PRO A 72 1.23 -12.23 6.27
N LYS A 73 0.08 -11.62 6.62
CA LYS A 73 -1.07 -12.40 7.11
C LYS A 73 -1.62 -13.27 5.98
N SER A 74 -2.32 -14.35 6.32
CA SER A 74 -2.95 -15.26 5.34
C SER A 74 -3.77 -14.51 4.29
N ASP A 75 -4.55 -13.54 4.74
CA ASP A 75 -5.49 -12.78 3.92
C ASP A 75 -4.76 -11.81 2.96
N ASP A 76 -3.49 -11.52 3.23
CA ASP A 76 -2.63 -10.66 2.41
C ASP A 76 -1.80 -11.46 1.37
N TYR A 77 -1.75 -12.80 1.43
CA TYR A 77 -0.87 -13.60 0.56
C TYR A 77 -1.13 -13.42 -0.93
N VAL A 78 -2.40 -13.43 -1.34
CA VAL A 78 -2.76 -13.26 -2.76
C VAL A 78 -2.37 -11.87 -3.25
N ALA A 79 -2.69 -10.83 -2.46
CA ALA A 79 -2.31 -9.46 -2.77
C ALA A 79 -0.79 -9.28 -2.83
N TYR A 80 -0.06 -9.95 -1.92
CA TYR A 80 1.39 -9.84 -1.81
C TYR A 80 2.08 -10.44 -3.02
N ASN A 81 1.70 -11.68 -3.38
CA ASN A 81 2.24 -12.35 -4.55
C ASN A 81 1.87 -11.63 -5.85
N THR A 82 0.66 -11.07 -5.93
CA THR A 82 0.24 -10.23 -7.07
C THR A 82 1.10 -8.98 -7.20
N TYR A 83 1.35 -8.29 -6.09
CA TYR A 83 2.24 -7.14 -6.05
C TYR A 83 3.67 -7.52 -6.48
N VAL A 84 4.23 -8.60 -5.94
CA VAL A 84 5.58 -9.07 -6.29
C VAL A 84 5.67 -9.34 -7.79
N ALA A 85 4.72 -10.07 -8.36
CA ALA A 85 4.68 -10.37 -9.79
C ALA A 85 4.61 -9.09 -10.65
N LYS A 86 3.68 -8.17 -10.35
CA LYS A 86 3.54 -6.91 -11.08
C LYS A 86 4.78 -6.01 -10.97
N SER A 87 5.33 -5.87 -9.76
CA SER A 87 6.55 -5.08 -9.54
C SER A 87 7.78 -5.67 -10.24
N ASN A 88 7.81 -7.00 -10.45
CA ASN A 88 8.85 -7.65 -11.23
C ASN A 88 8.64 -7.42 -12.73
N GLN A 89 7.42 -7.58 -13.24
CA GLN A 89 7.11 -7.29 -14.65
C GLN A 89 7.51 -5.86 -15.06
N ILE A 90 7.34 -4.89 -14.17
CA ILE A 90 7.71 -3.49 -14.41
C ILE A 90 9.22 -3.26 -14.29
N CYS A 91 9.81 -3.67 -13.15
CA CYS A 91 11.17 -3.24 -12.79
C CYS A 91 12.26 -4.27 -13.07
N LYS A 92 11.87 -5.50 -13.37
CA LYS A 92 12.77 -6.62 -13.64
C LYS A 92 12.07 -7.65 -14.56
N PRO A 93 11.74 -7.27 -15.81
CA PRO A 93 10.89 -8.08 -16.69
C PRO A 93 11.45 -9.46 -17.03
N ASN A 94 12.75 -9.69 -16.80
CA ASN A 94 13.43 -10.96 -17.05
C ASN A 94 13.65 -11.80 -15.78
N TYR A 95 12.85 -11.59 -14.73
CA TYR A 95 12.97 -12.31 -13.46
C TYR A 95 12.08 -13.55 -13.37
#